data_AF-A0A817XXE7-F1
#
_entry.id   AF-A0A817XXE7-F1
#
_cell.length_a   1.000
_cell.length_b   1.000
_cell.length_c   1.000
_cell.angle_alpha   90.00
_cell.angle_beta   90.00
_cell.angle_gamma   90.00
#
_symmetry.space_group_name_H-M   'P 1'
#
loop_
_entity.id
_entity.type
_entity.pdbx_description
1 polymer ?
#
loop_
_entity_poly.entity_id
_entity_poly.type
_entity_poly.pdbx_seq_one_letter_code
_entity_poly.pdbx_strand_id
1 'polypeptide(L)'
;MKHPLSTKFDIISSLDSRIQWLKLTFGSAIQNSYCCFYPGRLLDEIYSVLDRLKTQQSFSNPCTLLQETRDMSSMAIEHFREQIKPKLQSIRITSLTTIRNNVSTFSTTINNSLSHHHKRSTNGILRRQIDILNNRIYKQNFVIKSQKYQMKYYKHLLHMRTKSLIDHHRRLKYLEKKSKESEQILLEIRKDNDTLLQRLDQFMLAYDNISTEINNKKSDEIFSQINTNLKRRKID
;
A
#
# COMPACT_ATOMS: atom_id res chain seq x y z
N MET A 1 -27.34 -1.00 -22.52
CA MET A 1 -27.49 -1.95 -21.40
C MET A 1 -26.24 -1.87 -20.53
N LYS A 2 -26.33 -1.47 -19.25
CA LYS A 2 -25.18 -1.48 -18.33
C LYS A 2 -24.95 -2.92 -17.85
N HIS A 3 -23.76 -3.48 -18.12
CA HIS A 3 -23.43 -4.84 -17.75
C HIS A 3 -23.29 -4.97 -16.21
N PRO A 4 -23.81 -6.03 -15.56
CA PRO A 4 -23.72 -6.22 -14.10
C PRO A 4 -22.30 -6.16 -13.54
N LEU A 5 -21.31 -6.64 -14.31
CA LEU A 5 -19.88 -6.55 -13.94
C LEU A 5 -19.36 -5.11 -13.94
N SER A 6 -19.89 -4.24 -14.81
CA SER A 6 -19.53 -2.82 -14.84
C SER A 6 -19.93 -2.13 -13.54
N THR A 7 -21.14 -2.42 -13.04
CA THR A 7 -21.63 -1.86 -11.77
C THR A 7 -20.80 -2.35 -10.57
N LYS A 8 -20.42 -3.64 -10.55
CA LYS A 8 -19.54 -4.17 -9.50
C LYS A 8 -18.15 -3.51 -9.53
N PHE A 9 -17.60 -3.31 -10.73
CA PHE A 9 -16.32 -2.62 -10.90
C PHE A 9 -16.38 -1.16 -10.41
N ASP A 10 -17.43 -0.43 -10.76
CA ASP A 10 -17.62 0.97 -10.33
C ASP A 10 -17.70 1.09 -8.80
N ILE A 11 -18.41 0.16 -8.13
CA ILE A 11 -18.50 0.12 -6.67
C ILE A 11 -17.13 -0.16 -6.05
N ILE A 12 -16.40 -1.15 -6.57
CA ILE A 12 -15.06 -1.50 -6.07
C ILE A 12 -14.09 -0.33 -6.26
N SER A 13 -14.08 0.30 -7.43
CA SER A 13 -13.20 1.44 -7.74
C SER A 13 -13.51 2.65 -6.83
N SER A 14 -14.79 2.91 -6.57
CA SER A 14 -15.22 3.94 -5.63
C SER A 14 -14.73 3.63 -4.20
N LEU A 15 -14.95 2.42 -3.70
CA LEU A 15 -14.49 2.00 -2.37
C LEU A 15 -12.98 2.06 -2.23
N ASP A 16 -12.24 1.60 -3.24
CA ASP A 16 -10.77 1.62 -3.24
C ASP A 16 -10.23 3.05 -3.12
N SER A 17 -10.82 3.98 -3.88
CA SER A 17 -10.51 5.41 -3.77
C SER A 17 -10.74 5.91 -2.34
N ARG A 18 -11.88 5.58 -1.71
CA ARG A 18 -12.15 6.02 -0.33
C ARG A 18 -11.17 5.42 0.66
N ILE A 19 -10.84 4.14 0.54
CA ILE A 19 -9.83 3.48 1.38
C ILE A 19 -8.47 4.17 1.23
N GLN A 20 -8.08 4.56 0.01
CA GLN A 20 -6.85 5.31 -0.26
C GLN A 20 -6.85 6.67 0.46
N TRP A 21 -7.95 7.43 0.40
CA TRP A 21 -8.08 8.72 1.11
C TRP A 21 -7.98 8.57 2.64
N LEU A 22 -8.59 7.53 3.20
CA LEU A 22 -8.49 7.22 4.63
C LEU A 22 -7.04 6.86 4.99
N LYS A 23 -6.36 6.01 4.20
CA LYS A 23 -4.95 5.68 4.39
C LYS A 23 -4.05 6.91 4.33
N LEU A 24 -4.25 7.80 3.38
CA LEU A 24 -3.46 9.04 3.27
C LEU A 24 -3.67 9.97 4.46
N THR A 25 -4.91 10.05 4.96
CA THR A 25 -5.26 10.96 6.07
C THR A 25 -4.78 10.42 7.41
N PHE A 26 -5.07 9.17 7.71
CA PHE A 26 -4.77 8.55 9.01
C PHE A 26 -3.38 7.89 9.05
N GLY A 27 -2.80 7.54 7.91
CA GLY A 27 -1.60 6.71 7.82
C GLY A 27 -0.41 7.28 8.59
N SER A 28 -0.16 8.58 8.47
CA SER A 28 0.92 9.22 9.22
C SER A 28 0.68 9.19 10.75
N ALA A 29 -0.55 9.37 11.20
CA ALA A 29 -0.87 9.33 12.63
C ALA A 29 -0.81 7.92 13.20
N ILE A 30 -1.21 6.91 12.41
CA ILE A 30 -1.12 5.49 12.76
C ILE A 30 0.34 5.03 12.81
N GLN A 31 1.15 5.37 11.79
CA GLN A 31 2.57 5.00 11.73
C GLN A 31 3.36 5.58 12.90
N ASN A 32 3.05 6.82 13.28
CA ASN A 32 3.70 7.48 14.40
C ASN A 32 3.09 7.13 15.77
N SER A 33 2.15 6.19 15.83
CA SER A 33 1.47 5.72 17.06
C SER A 33 0.80 6.84 17.88
N TYR A 34 0.39 7.94 17.22
CA TYR A 34 -0.21 9.08 17.90
C TYR A 34 -1.68 8.84 18.26
N CYS A 35 -2.38 7.99 17.49
CA CYS A 35 -3.80 7.74 17.69
C CYS A 35 -4.26 6.47 16.97
N CYS A 36 -5.15 5.71 17.61
CA CYS A 36 -5.91 4.62 17.01
C CYS A 36 -7.34 5.07 16.69
N PHE A 37 -7.52 6.29 16.13
CA PHE A 37 -8.85 6.71 15.69
C PHE A 37 -9.19 5.96 14.42
N TYR A 38 -9.80 4.79 14.59
CA TYR A 38 -10.51 4.12 13.53
C TYR A 38 -11.97 4.52 13.62
N PRO A 39 -12.56 5.10 12.57
CA PRO A 39 -14.01 5.19 12.48
C PRO A 39 -14.53 3.76 12.27
N GLY A 40 -14.63 2.98 13.36
CA GLY A 40 -14.99 1.55 13.31
C GLY A 40 -16.23 1.32 12.48
N ARG A 41 -17.27 2.12 12.74
CA ARG A 41 -18.51 2.14 11.96
C ARG A 41 -18.33 2.34 10.45
N LEU A 42 -17.37 3.17 10.02
CA LEU A 42 -17.07 3.36 8.60
C LEU A 42 -16.40 2.11 8.00
N LEU A 43 -15.48 1.49 8.73
CA LEU A 43 -14.84 0.25 8.28
C LEU A 43 -15.86 -0.89 8.21
N ASP A 44 -16.71 -1.01 9.22
CA ASP A 44 -17.78 -2.01 9.26
C ASP A 44 -18.71 -1.87 8.06
N GLU A 45 -19.07 -0.64 7.68
CA GLU A 45 -19.88 -0.40 6.49
C GLU A 45 -19.12 -0.79 5.20
N ILE A 46 -17.86 -0.38 5.04
CA ILE A 46 -17.03 -0.76 3.88
C ILE A 46 -16.93 -2.29 3.76
N TYR A 47 -16.70 -2.99 4.87
CA TYR A 47 -16.68 -4.45 4.89
C TYR A 47 -18.04 -5.05 4.56
N SER A 48 -19.13 -4.47 5.06
CA SER A 48 -20.48 -4.89 4.72
C SER A 48 -20.76 -4.77 3.22
N VAL A 49 -20.34 -3.68 2.58
CA VAL A 49 -20.50 -3.51 1.12
C VAL A 49 -19.69 -4.55 0.35
N LEU A 50 -18.43 -4.77 0.76
CA LEU A 50 -17.55 -5.76 0.14
C LEU A 50 -18.08 -7.19 0.29
N ASP A 51 -18.70 -7.52 1.41
CA ASP A 51 -19.26 -8.85 1.65
C ASP A 51 -20.55 -9.09 0.84
N ARG A 52 -21.40 -8.07 0.72
CA ARG A 52 -22.56 -8.09 -0.20
C ARG A 52 -22.11 -8.23 -1.66
N LEU A 53 -20.97 -7.64 -2.04
CA LEU A 53 -20.44 -7.72 -3.41
C LEU A 53 -20.04 -9.13 -3.82
N LYS A 54 -19.56 -9.92 -2.85
CA LYS A 54 -19.18 -11.32 -3.03
C LYS A 54 -20.38 -12.25 -3.13
N THR A 55 -21.43 -11.98 -2.36
CA THR A 55 -22.56 -12.90 -2.17
C THR A 55 -23.74 -12.63 -3.10
N GLN A 56 -23.95 -11.39 -3.56
CA GLN A 56 -25.11 -11.03 -4.37
C GLN A 56 -24.81 -10.86 -5.87
N GLN A 57 -25.71 -11.36 -6.72
CA GLN A 57 -25.65 -11.20 -8.18
C GLN A 57 -26.06 -9.78 -8.62
N SER A 58 -26.92 -9.10 -7.86
CA SER A 58 -27.45 -7.76 -8.15
C SER A 58 -27.54 -6.88 -6.89
N PHE A 59 -27.24 -5.59 -7.04
CA PHE A 59 -27.38 -4.59 -5.95
C PHE A 59 -28.65 -3.78 -6.15
N SER A 60 -29.53 -3.77 -5.14
CA SER A 60 -30.79 -3.03 -5.26
C SER A 60 -30.61 -1.51 -5.19
N ASN A 61 -29.55 -0.95 -4.59
CA ASN A 61 -29.33 0.50 -4.48
C ASN A 61 -27.84 0.86 -4.24
N PRO A 62 -26.94 0.60 -5.19
CA PRO A 62 -25.50 0.77 -4.99
C PRO A 62 -25.08 2.25 -4.84
N CYS A 63 -25.80 3.18 -5.47
CA CYS A 63 -25.46 4.61 -5.40
C CYS A 63 -25.66 5.19 -4.00
N THR A 64 -26.77 4.88 -3.33
CA THR A 64 -27.08 5.38 -1.98
C THR A 64 -26.08 4.86 -0.96
N LEU A 65 -25.77 3.56 -1.01
CA LEU A 65 -24.79 2.93 -0.11
C LEU A 65 -23.38 3.49 -0.28
N LEU A 66 -22.95 3.71 -1.53
CA LEU A 66 -21.68 4.36 -1.83
C LEU A 66 -21.66 5.81 -1.37
N GLN A 67 -22.79 6.51 -1.46
CA GLN A 67 -22.93 7.90 -1.02
C GLN A 67 -22.86 8.00 0.51
N GLU A 68 -23.55 7.14 1.25
CA GLU A 68 -23.44 7.08 2.72
C GLU A 68 -22.01 6.74 3.16
N THR A 69 -21.36 5.78 2.49
CA THR A 69 -19.96 5.45 2.75
C THR A 69 -19.05 6.65 2.46
N ARG A 70 -19.37 7.43 1.42
CA ARG A 70 -18.67 8.67 1.09
C ARG A 70 -18.89 9.72 2.16
N ASP A 71 -20.10 9.98 2.59
CA ASP A 71 -20.37 11.04 3.55
C ASP A 71 -19.72 10.74 4.91
N MET A 72 -19.81 9.48 5.37
CA MET A 72 -19.13 9.03 6.57
C MET A 72 -17.59 9.17 6.49
N SER A 73 -16.99 8.85 5.34
CA SER A 73 -15.54 8.99 5.16
C SER A 73 -15.10 10.44 5.07
N SER A 74 -15.90 11.33 4.48
CA SER A 74 -15.64 12.78 4.50
C SER A 74 -15.72 13.34 5.92
N MET A 75 -16.78 13.02 6.66
CA MET A 75 -16.95 13.43 8.06
C MET A 75 -15.80 12.93 8.95
N ALA A 76 -15.38 11.67 8.78
CA ALA A 76 -14.29 11.11 9.56
C ALA A 76 -12.95 11.81 9.29
N ILE A 77 -12.67 12.16 8.03
CA ILE A 77 -11.46 12.88 7.62
C ILE A 77 -11.45 14.30 8.16
N GLU A 78 -12.58 15.01 8.05
CA GLU A 78 -12.72 16.39 8.52
C GLU A 78 -12.59 16.47 10.04
N HIS A 79 -13.35 15.65 10.77
CA HIS A 79 -13.26 15.58 12.23
C HIS A 79 -11.84 15.26 12.70
N PHE A 80 -11.16 14.35 11.99
CA PHE A 80 -9.78 14.05 12.30
C PHE A 80 -8.84 15.24 12.07
N ARG A 81 -8.98 15.96 10.95
CA ARG A 81 -8.13 17.10 10.62
C ARG A 81 -8.34 18.28 11.56
N GLU A 82 -9.57 18.57 11.93
CA GLU A 82 -9.92 19.77 12.70
C GLU A 82 -9.88 19.56 14.21
N GLN A 83 -10.31 18.39 14.69
CA GLN A 83 -10.49 18.17 16.12
C GLN A 83 -9.42 17.26 16.70
N ILE A 84 -9.05 16.19 16.00
CA ILE A 84 -8.16 15.17 16.56
C ILE A 84 -6.68 15.55 16.33
N LYS A 85 -6.29 15.84 15.09
CA LYS A 85 -4.89 16.13 14.72
C LYS A 85 -4.28 17.30 15.51
N PRO A 86 -4.97 18.43 15.74
CA PRO A 86 -4.40 19.54 16.51
C PRO A 86 -4.21 19.19 17.99
N LYS A 87 -5.16 18.43 18.59
CA LYS A 87 -5.05 17.95 19.98
C LYS A 87 -3.89 16.98 20.16
N LEU A 88 -3.60 16.14 19.16
CA LEU A 88 -2.43 15.26 19.19
C LEU A 88 -1.11 16.03 19.16
N GLN A 89 -1.04 17.11 18.37
CA GLN A 89 0.15 17.95 18.30
C GLN A 89 0.37 18.75 19.60
N SER A 90 -0.69 19.24 20.24
CA SER A 90 -0.58 19.97 21.52
C SER A 90 -0.08 19.07 22.65
N ILE A 91 -0.54 17.82 22.75
CA ILE A 91 -0.04 16.83 23.72
C ILE A 91 1.47 16.60 23.58
N ARG A 92 2.00 16.60 22.35
CA ARG A 92 3.45 16.46 22.09
C ARG A 92 4.26 17.66 22.59
N ILE A 93 3.75 18.87 22.43
CA ILE A 93 4.43 20.08 22.90
C ILE A 93 4.42 20.13 24.44
N THR A 94 3.31 19.74 25.08
CA THR A 94 3.19 19.69 26.54
C THR A 94 4.12 18.65 27.17
N SER A 95 4.28 17.46 26.56
CA SER A 95 5.18 16.43 27.09
C SER A 95 6.66 16.84 27.00
N LEU A 96 7.07 17.53 25.93
CA LEU A 96 8.43 18.04 25.76
C LEU A 96 8.74 19.21 26.70
N THR A 97 7.77 20.10 26.96
CA THR A 97 7.94 21.23 27.89
C THR A 97 7.94 20.81 29.36
N THR A 98 7.14 19.80 29.73
CA THR A 98 7.13 19.26 31.11
C THR A 98 8.48 18.61 31.47
N ILE A 99 9.15 17.93 30.52
CA ILE A 99 10.49 17.37 30.74
C ILE A 99 11.53 18.49 30.93
N ARG A 100 11.42 19.59 30.16
CA ARG A 100 12.35 20.74 30.26
C ARG A 100 12.20 21.50 31.58
N ASN A 101 10.98 21.66 32.08
CA ASN A 101 10.70 22.41 33.32
C ASN A 101 11.03 21.62 34.61
N ASN A 102 11.16 20.30 34.51
CA ASN A 102 11.61 19.47 35.63
C ASN A 102 13.13 19.53 35.86
N VAL A 103 13.91 20.03 34.89
CA VAL A 103 15.36 20.21 35.03
C VAL A 103 15.69 21.59 35.63
N SER A 104 14.86 22.61 35.41
CA SER A 104 15.06 23.97 35.94
C SER A 104 14.57 24.17 37.38
N THR A 105 13.83 23.22 37.96
CA THR A 105 13.31 23.31 39.34
C THR A 105 14.21 22.67 40.39
N PHE A 106 15.33 22.06 40.00
CA PHE A 106 16.30 21.51 40.96
C PHE A 106 17.19 22.60 41.60
N SER A 107 17.23 23.81 41.02
CA SER A 107 18.18 24.86 41.42
C SER A 107 17.63 25.89 42.43
N THR A 108 16.32 25.97 42.66
CA THR A 108 15.74 27.15 43.35
C THR A 108 15.16 26.88 44.75
N THR A 109 15.19 25.65 45.26
CA THR A 109 14.53 25.32 46.54
C THR A 109 15.47 25.25 47.75
N ILE A 110 16.76 25.60 47.62
CA ILE A 110 17.72 25.55 48.74
C ILE A 110 17.88 26.92 49.45
N ASN A 111 17.47 28.05 48.86
CA ASN A 111 17.87 29.36 49.39
C ASN A 111 16.79 30.19 50.10
N ASN A 112 15.56 29.70 50.30
CA ASN A 112 14.47 30.51 50.86
C ASN A 112 13.84 29.94 52.14
N SER A 113 14.64 29.73 53.18
CA SER A 113 14.09 29.59 54.54
C SER A 113 15.00 30.19 55.60
N LEU A 114 15.14 31.52 55.58
CA LEU A 114 15.48 32.31 56.75
C LEU A 114 14.48 33.47 56.89
N SER A 115 13.32 33.19 57.50
CA SER A 115 12.69 34.11 58.46
C SER A 115 11.38 33.54 59.01
N HIS A 116 11.22 33.75 60.33
CA HIS A 116 9.99 33.77 61.12
C HIS A 116 9.53 32.47 61.82
N HIS A 117 9.82 32.47 63.13
CA HIS A 117 9.25 31.76 64.27
C HIS A 117 7.95 30.95 64.08
N HIS A 118 8.03 29.64 64.35
CA HIS A 118 7.13 28.96 65.28
C HIS A 118 7.80 27.67 65.78
N LYS A 119 7.89 27.47 67.10
CA LYS A 119 8.29 26.20 67.73
C LYS A 119 7.22 25.13 67.46
N ARG A 120 7.12 24.64 66.22
CA ARG A 120 6.47 23.37 65.91
C ARG A 120 7.55 22.31 65.86
N SER A 121 7.35 21.25 66.66
CA SER A 121 8.22 20.08 66.75
C SER A 121 8.78 19.71 65.36
N THR A 122 10.10 19.84 65.20
CA THR A 122 10.87 19.52 63.98
C THR A 122 10.56 18.11 63.48
N ASN A 123 10.25 17.21 64.41
CA ASN A 123 9.85 15.82 64.15
C ASN A 123 8.53 15.70 63.36
N GLY A 124 7.58 16.63 63.54
CA GLY A 124 6.29 16.59 62.84
C GLY A 124 6.38 17.05 61.37
N ILE A 125 7.26 18.02 61.08
CA ILE A 125 7.48 18.52 59.72
C ILE A 125 8.25 17.47 58.90
N LEU A 126 9.28 16.86 59.49
CA LEU A 126 10.06 15.80 58.85
C LEU A 126 9.20 14.56 58.55
N ARG A 127 8.35 14.12 59.49
CA ARG A 127 7.41 13.01 59.26
C ARG A 127 6.46 13.30 58.09
N ARG A 128 5.90 14.52 58.03
CA ARG A 128 5.01 14.92 56.92
C ARG A 128 5.73 14.93 55.57
N GLN A 129 6.99 15.35 55.52
CA GLN A 129 7.79 15.30 54.29
C GLN A 129 8.09 13.86 53.85
N ILE A 130 8.41 12.97 54.80
CA ILE A 130 8.61 11.54 54.55
C ILE A 130 7.34 10.89 54.00
N ASP A 131 6.17 11.22 54.56
CA ASP A 131 4.89 10.67 54.09
C ASP A 131 4.54 11.13 52.68
N ILE A 132 4.85 12.38 52.33
CA ILE A 132 4.69 12.91 50.96
C ILE A 132 5.60 12.16 49.99
N LEU A 133 6.86 11.93 50.37
CA LEU A 133 7.83 11.17 49.57
C LEU A 133 7.39 9.72 49.37
N ASN A 134 6.94 9.05 50.43
CA ASN A 134 6.45 7.68 50.36
C ASN A 134 5.23 7.55 49.44
N ASN A 135 4.28 8.48 49.54
CA ASN A 135 3.14 8.53 48.64
C ASN A 135 3.55 8.78 47.19
N ARG A 136 4.57 9.62 46.95
CA ARG A 136 5.10 9.88 45.61
C ARG A 136 5.80 8.65 45.04
N ILE A 137 6.61 7.96 45.84
CA ILE A 137 7.30 6.70 45.48
C ILE A 137 6.26 5.63 45.13
N TYR A 138 5.22 5.48 45.94
CA TYR A 138 4.14 4.52 45.67
C TYR A 138 3.48 4.77 44.32
N LYS A 139 3.07 6.02 44.05
CA LYS A 139 2.46 6.41 42.76
C LYS A 139 3.43 6.19 41.60
N GLN A 140 4.71 6.51 41.77
CA GLN A 140 5.71 6.32 40.73
C GLN A 140 5.97 4.84 40.44
N ASN A 141 6.02 3.99 41.47
CA ASN A 141 6.16 2.53 41.32
C ASN A 141 4.96 1.92 40.59
N PHE A 142 3.75 2.40 40.85
CA PHE A 142 2.56 1.97 40.11
C PHE A 142 2.67 2.29 38.61
N VAL A 143 3.11 3.51 38.27
CA VAL A 143 3.35 3.92 36.87
C VAL A 143 4.44 3.07 36.21
N ILE A 144 5.58 2.85 36.89
CA ILE A 144 6.68 2.02 36.39
C ILE A 144 6.21 0.59 36.11
N LYS A 145 5.38 0.03 37.02
CA LYS A 145 4.81 -1.32 36.85
C LYS A 145 3.93 -1.38 35.60
N SER A 146 3.04 -0.41 35.41
CA SER A 146 2.20 -0.30 34.21
C SER A 146 3.03 -0.16 32.93
N GLN A 147 4.04 0.72 32.94
CA GLN A 147 4.94 0.92 31.79
C GLN A 147 5.73 -0.34 31.45
N LYS A 148 6.18 -1.14 32.43
CA LYS A 148 6.83 -2.43 32.17
C LYS A 148 5.93 -3.41 31.41
N TYR A 149 4.65 -3.49 31.76
CA TYR A 149 3.70 -4.35 31.03
C TYR A 149 3.48 -3.87 29.60
N GLN A 150 3.31 -2.56 29.41
CA GLN A 150 3.20 -1.97 28.07
C GLN A 150 4.45 -2.24 27.24
N MET A 151 5.64 -2.09 27.84
CA MET A 151 6.90 -2.33 27.14
C MET A 151 7.06 -3.80 26.72
N LYS A 152 6.64 -4.74 27.57
CA LYS A 152 6.62 -6.17 27.22
C LYS A 152 5.70 -6.45 26.02
N TYR A 153 4.52 -5.84 26.01
CA TYR A 153 3.58 -5.95 24.90
C TYR A 153 4.15 -5.39 23.58
N TYR A 154 4.68 -4.16 23.61
CA TYR A 154 5.26 -3.54 22.41
C TYR A 154 6.49 -4.28 21.90
N LYS A 155 7.32 -4.83 22.80
CA LYS A 155 8.45 -5.69 22.40
C LYS A 155 7.99 -6.91 21.61
N HIS A 156 6.93 -7.57 22.07
CA HIS A 156 6.35 -8.72 21.37
C HIS A 156 5.76 -8.33 20.01
N LEU A 157 5.00 -7.23 19.95
CA LEU A 157 4.40 -6.73 18.71
C LEU A 157 5.46 -6.34 17.67
N LEU A 158 6.53 -5.68 18.11
CA LEU A 158 7.67 -5.33 17.25
C LEU A 158 8.33 -6.58 16.68
N HIS A 159 8.60 -7.59 17.52
CA HIS A 159 9.19 -8.85 17.07
C HIS A 159 8.34 -9.54 15.99
N MET A 160 7.01 -9.59 16.17
CA MET A 160 6.11 -10.14 15.15
C MET A 160 6.14 -9.35 13.84
N ARG A 161 6.13 -8.01 13.91
CA ARG A 161 6.25 -7.16 12.71
C ARG A 161 7.58 -7.35 11.99
N THR A 162 8.69 -7.44 12.72
CA THR A 162 10.01 -7.70 12.11
C THR A 162 10.04 -9.05 11.41
N LYS A 163 9.47 -10.11 12.02
CA LYS A 163 9.39 -11.44 11.40
C LYS A 163 8.57 -11.42 10.11
N SER A 164 7.40 -10.78 10.12
CA SER A 164 6.56 -10.60 8.92
C SER A 164 7.29 -9.82 7.82
N LEU A 165 8.01 -8.75 8.18
CA LEU A 165 8.77 -7.94 7.22
C LEU A 165 9.89 -8.75 6.55
N ILE A 166 10.58 -9.60 7.31
CA ILE A 166 11.58 -10.53 6.78
C ILE A 166 10.94 -11.51 5.78
N ASP A 167 9.78 -12.08 6.11
CA ASP A 167 9.09 -13.02 5.23
C ASP A 167 8.59 -12.34 3.94
N HIS A 168 8.08 -11.11 4.03
CA HIS A 168 7.74 -10.31 2.85
C HIS A 168 8.96 -10.03 1.98
N HIS A 169 10.10 -9.67 2.58
CA HIS A 169 11.34 -9.43 1.84
C HIS A 169 11.82 -10.70 1.12
N ARG A 170 11.76 -11.87 1.76
CA ARG A 170 12.07 -13.16 1.13
C ARG A 170 11.14 -13.45 -0.05
N ARG A 171 9.84 -13.21 0.10
CA ARG A 171 8.86 -13.44 -0.97
C ARG A 171 9.08 -12.50 -2.15
N LEU A 172 9.39 -11.23 -1.90
CA LEU A 172 9.74 -10.27 -2.97
C LEU A 172 10.97 -10.75 -3.74
N LYS A 173 12.03 -11.16 -3.04
CA LYS A 173 13.24 -11.69 -3.69
C LYS A 173 12.97 -12.93 -4.54
N TYR A 174 12.11 -13.83 -4.08
CA TYR A 174 11.67 -14.99 -4.86
C TYR A 174 10.89 -14.59 -6.12
N LEU A 175 9.93 -13.67 -5.99
CA LEU A 175 9.13 -13.19 -7.12
C LEU A 175 9.98 -12.45 -8.14
N GLU A 176 10.95 -11.66 -7.69
CA GLU A 176 11.90 -10.97 -8.59
C GLU A 176 12.72 -11.98 -9.40
N LYS A 177 13.20 -13.06 -8.76
CA LYS A 177 13.90 -14.15 -9.47
C LYS A 177 13.00 -14.80 -10.52
N LYS A 178 11.76 -15.14 -10.15
CA LYS A 178 10.79 -15.75 -11.07
C LYS A 178 10.41 -14.82 -12.22
N SER A 179 10.35 -13.51 -11.98
CA SER A 179 10.12 -12.49 -13.02
C SER A 179 11.26 -12.50 -14.05
N LYS A 180 12.52 -12.50 -13.57
CA LYS A 180 13.71 -12.56 -14.45
C LYS A 180 13.76 -13.83 -15.29
N GLU A 181 13.42 -14.98 -14.70
CA GLU A 181 13.32 -16.26 -15.43
C GLU A 181 12.23 -16.20 -16.51
N SER A 182 11.06 -15.63 -16.19
CA SER A 182 9.96 -15.48 -17.16
C SER A 182 10.33 -14.54 -18.32
N GLU A 183 11.04 -13.45 -18.03
CA GLU A 183 11.54 -12.53 -19.05
C GLU A 183 12.55 -13.18 -19.99
N GLN A 184 13.43 -14.05 -19.48
CA GLN A 184 14.36 -14.83 -20.30
C GLN A 184 13.64 -15.78 -21.25
N ILE A 185 12.63 -16.50 -20.77
CA ILE A 185 11.81 -17.39 -21.62
C ILE A 185 11.11 -16.59 -22.72
N LEU A 186 10.57 -15.41 -22.40
CA LEU A 186 9.93 -14.55 -23.40
C LEU A 186 10.90 -14.05 -24.47
N LEU A 187 12.15 -13.74 -24.09
CA LEU A 187 13.20 -13.36 -25.05
C LEU A 187 13.55 -14.51 -25.99
N GLU A 188 13.61 -15.74 -25.47
CA GLU A 188 13.90 -16.93 -26.26
C GLU A 188 12.77 -17.21 -27.27
N ILE A 189 11.50 -17.20 -26.81
CA ILE A 189 10.32 -17.34 -27.68
C ILE A 189 10.29 -16.26 -28.77
N ARG A 190 10.62 -15.02 -28.42
CA ARG A 190 10.68 -13.92 -29.41
C ARG A 190 11.70 -14.22 -30.50
N LYS A 191 12.90 -14.66 -30.11
CA LYS A 191 13.98 -15.00 -31.04
C LYS A 191 13.57 -16.15 -31.97
N ASP A 192 12.93 -17.19 -31.44
CA ASP A 192 12.43 -18.30 -32.24
C ASP A 192 11.37 -17.83 -33.25
N ASN A 193 10.43 -16.96 -32.83
CA ASN A 193 9.46 -16.37 -33.74
C ASN A 193 10.12 -15.55 -34.85
N ASP A 194 11.14 -14.74 -34.54
CA ASP A 194 11.87 -13.96 -35.55
C ASP A 194 12.55 -14.90 -36.58
N THR A 195 13.13 -16.01 -36.12
CA THR A 195 13.72 -17.00 -37.04
C THR A 195 12.68 -17.70 -37.92
N LEU A 196 11.49 -17.99 -37.38
CA LEU A 196 10.40 -18.56 -38.16
C LEU A 196 9.88 -17.57 -39.20
N LEU A 197 9.77 -16.28 -38.86
CA LEU A 197 9.40 -15.24 -39.82
C LEU A 197 10.44 -15.15 -40.95
N GLN A 198 11.74 -15.17 -40.65
CA GLN A 198 12.79 -15.18 -41.66
C GLN A 198 12.71 -16.40 -42.59
N ARG A 199 12.40 -17.58 -42.05
CA ARG A 199 12.20 -18.79 -42.87
C ARG A 199 10.98 -18.66 -43.77
N LEU A 200 9.89 -18.09 -43.27
CA LEU A 200 8.68 -17.85 -44.06
C LEU A 200 8.96 -16.89 -45.22
N ASP A 201 9.68 -15.81 -44.97
CA ASP A 201 10.13 -14.88 -46.02
C ASP A 201 11.00 -15.58 -47.08
N GLN A 202 11.92 -16.46 -46.66
CA GLN A 202 12.71 -17.26 -47.60
C GLN A 202 11.84 -18.18 -48.45
N PHE A 203 10.84 -18.84 -47.87
CA PHE A 203 9.92 -19.69 -48.62
C PHE A 203 9.08 -18.88 -49.61
N MET A 204 8.61 -17.69 -49.22
CA MET A 204 7.87 -16.78 -50.10
C MET A 204 8.72 -16.37 -51.30
N LEU A 205 9.97 -15.95 -51.07
CA LEU A 205 10.90 -15.61 -52.16
C LEU A 205 11.17 -16.79 -53.09
N ALA A 206 11.37 -17.99 -52.53
CA ALA A 206 11.57 -19.20 -53.31
C ALA A 206 10.33 -19.55 -54.16
N TYR A 207 9.13 -19.38 -53.59
CA TYR A 207 7.87 -19.58 -54.30
C TYR A 207 7.72 -18.61 -55.48
N ASP A 208 7.97 -17.31 -55.26
CA ASP A 208 7.89 -16.30 -56.31
C ASP A 208 8.88 -16.59 -57.43
N ASN A 209 10.13 -16.96 -57.09
CA ASN A 209 11.12 -17.36 -58.08
C ASN A 209 10.65 -18.55 -58.93
N ILE A 210 10.17 -19.63 -58.29
CA ILE A 210 9.65 -20.81 -59.01
C ILE A 210 8.45 -20.44 -59.89
N SER A 211 7.54 -19.61 -59.38
CA SER A 211 6.37 -19.12 -60.13
C SER A 211 6.80 -18.36 -61.38
N THR A 212 7.79 -17.47 -61.28
CA THR A 212 8.34 -16.75 -62.43
C THR A 212 9.03 -17.68 -63.43
N GLU A 213 9.80 -18.67 -62.96
CA GLU A 213 10.51 -19.61 -63.82
C GLU A 213 9.55 -20.50 -64.61
N ILE A 214 8.45 -20.96 -63.98
CA ILE A 214 7.38 -21.72 -64.65
C ILE A 214 6.70 -20.86 -65.72
N ASN A 215 6.42 -19.60 -65.42
CA ASN A 215 5.78 -18.69 -66.38
C ASN A 215 6.69 -18.41 -67.58
N ASN A 216 7.99 -18.21 -67.35
CA ASN A 216 8.97 -18.00 -68.42
C ASN A 216 9.10 -19.26 -69.31
N LYS A 217 9.24 -20.45 -68.72
CA LYS A 217 9.31 -21.72 -69.48
C LYS A 217 8.07 -21.95 -70.35
N LYS A 218 6.87 -21.70 -69.81
CA LYS A 218 5.62 -21.78 -70.61
C LYS A 218 5.62 -20.80 -71.78
N SER A 219 6.14 -19.57 -71.57
CA SER A 219 6.25 -18.58 -72.63
C SER A 219 7.20 -19.05 -73.75
N ASP A 220 8.39 -19.55 -73.39
CA ASP A 220 9.37 -20.07 -74.34
C ASP A 220 8.84 -21.26 -75.15
N GLU A 221 8.09 -22.16 -74.51
CA GLU A 221 7.44 -23.30 -75.17
C GLU A 221 6.42 -22.84 -76.22
N ILE A 222 5.59 -21.85 -75.87
CA ILE A 222 4.62 -21.24 -76.80
C ILE A 222 5.35 -20.58 -77.98
N PHE A 223 6.41 -19.81 -77.73
CA PHE A 223 7.21 -19.18 -78.79
C PHE A 223 7.88 -20.21 -79.72
N SER A 224 8.38 -21.31 -79.17
CA SER A 224 8.96 -22.41 -79.93
C SER A 224 7.92 -23.10 -80.83
N GLN A 225 6.71 -23.34 -80.31
CA GLN A 225 5.57 -23.88 -81.06
C GLN A 225 5.17 -22.96 -82.24
N ILE A 226 5.12 -21.65 -82.00
CA ILE A 226 4.79 -20.66 -83.03
C ILE A 226 5.84 -20.66 -84.14
N ASN A 227 7.12 -20.64 -83.78
CA ASN A 227 8.23 -20.62 -84.74
C ASN A 227 8.32 -21.91 -85.57
N THR A 228 8.04 -23.08 -84.98
CA THR A 228 7.97 -24.35 -85.74
C THR A 228 6.81 -24.35 -86.72
N ASN A 229 5.64 -23.86 -86.32
CA ASN A 229 4.49 -23.72 -87.22
C ASN A 229 4.74 -22.72 -88.35
N LEU A 230 5.43 -21.61 -88.09
CA LEU A 230 5.81 -20.62 -89.11
C LEU A 230 6.86 -21.17 -90.09
N LYS A 231 7.83 -21.97 -89.63
CA LYS A 231 8.80 -22.64 -90.51
C LYS A 231 8.14 -23.67 -91.44
N ARG A 232 7.16 -24.43 -90.94
CA ARG A 232 6.41 -25.39 -91.78
C ARG A 232 5.65 -24.70 -92.92
N ARG A 233 5.08 -23.51 -92.69
CA ARG A 233 4.35 -22.74 -93.71
C ARG A 233 5.22 -22.03 -94.76
N LYS A 234 6.55 -22.05 -94.65
CA LYS A 234 7.47 -21.41 -95.62
C LYS A 234 8.10 -22.41 -96.61
N ILE A 235 7.77 -23.70 -96.51
CA ILE A 235 8.31 -24.79 -97.35
C ILE A 235 7.25 -25.29 -98.37
N ASP A 236 6.01 -24.82 -98.26
CA ASP A 236 4.93 -24.96 -99.26
C ASP A 236 4.83 -23.68 -100.11
#